data_AF-A0A2V2EU43-F1
#
_entry.id   AF-A0A2V2EU43-F1
#
_cell.length_a   1.000
_cell.length_b   1.000
_cell.length_c   1.000
_cell.angle_alpha   90.00
_cell.angle_beta   90.00
_cell.angle_gamma   90.00
#
_symmetry.space_group_name_H-M   'P 1'
#
loop_
_entity.id
_entity.type
_entity.pdbx_description
1 polymer ?
#
loop_
_entity_poly.entity_id
_entity_poly.type
_entity_poly.pdbx_seq_one_letter_code
_entity_poly.pdbx_strand_id
1 'polypeptide(L)'
;MKPYYLINDVCVCCGAFVPEGRQICRDCEQGIEKGKPVKASLLDLMSIQMGCDYLSDLRFLDHARRAELAEKLGNLPARDADLHDWNDALHYLTGDDRPRATAEQAKSTLIAGLTAH
;
A
#
# COMPACT_ATOMS: atom_id res chain seq x y z
N MET A 1 -20.81 31.15 4.23
CA MET A 1 -19.59 30.42 3.81
C MET A 1 -19.65 29.04 4.42
N LYS A 2 -19.79 28.00 3.60
CA LYS A 2 -19.88 26.61 4.08
C LYS A 2 -18.46 26.09 4.35
N PRO A 3 -18.14 25.60 5.56
CA PRO A 3 -16.86 24.94 5.80
C PRO A 3 -16.89 23.59 5.07
N TYR A 4 -16.06 23.45 4.04
CA TYR A 4 -15.86 22.17 3.37
C TYR A 4 -15.09 21.26 4.33
N TYR A 5 -15.81 20.32 4.95
CA TYR A 5 -15.21 19.17 5.62
C TYR A 5 -14.34 18.41 4.60
N LEU A 6 -13.03 18.41 4.82
CA LEU A 6 -12.06 17.65 4.04
C LEU A 6 -12.20 16.17 4.42
N ILE A 7 -12.58 15.37 3.43
CA ILE A 7 -13.11 14.01 3.55
C ILE A 7 -12.14 12.94 4.10
N ASN A 8 -10.93 13.27 4.56
CA ASN A 8 -9.94 12.24 4.92
C ASN A 8 -9.16 12.53 6.23
N ASP A 9 -9.87 12.70 7.35
CA ASP A 9 -9.25 12.71 8.71
C ASP A 9 -8.80 11.30 9.13
N VAL A 10 -8.21 10.52 8.24
CA VAL A 10 -7.71 9.16 8.50
C VAL A 10 -6.29 9.02 7.96
N CYS A 11 -5.44 8.39 8.75
CA CYS A 11 -4.06 8.14 8.43
C CYS A 11 -3.99 7.17 7.25
N VAL A 12 -3.26 7.54 6.21
CA VAL A 12 -3.04 6.68 5.04
C VAL A 12 -2.26 5.41 5.39
N CYS A 13 -1.38 5.47 6.40
CA CYS A 13 -0.52 4.36 6.80
C CYS A 13 -1.26 3.27 7.60
N CYS A 14 -2.12 3.66 8.56
CA CYS A 14 -2.75 2.71 9.48
C CYS A 14 -4.28 2.85 9.60
N GLY A 15 -4.89 3.81 8.90
CA GLY A 15 -6.33 4.10 8.97
C GLY A 15 -6.78 4.80 10.25
N ALA A 16 -5.87 5.11 11.19
CA ALA A 16 -6.21 5.80 12.44
C ALA A 16 -6.73 7.21 12.19
N PHE A 17 -7.68 7.69 13.00
CA PHE A 17 -8.23 9.04 12.84
C PHE A 17 -7.17 10.13 13.11
N VAL A 18 -7.02 11.09 12.19
CA VAL A 18 -6.04 12.20 12.26
C VAL A 18 -6.76 13.55 12.15
N PRO A 19 -7.16 14.15 13.28
CA PRO A 19 -7.94 15.40 13.29
C PRO A 19 -7.11 16.66 12.96
N GLU A 20 -5.79 16.53 12.81
CA GLU A 20 -4.88 17.66 12.55
C GLU A 20 -4.83 18.07 11.07
N GLY A 21 -5.65 17.47 10.19
CA GLY A 21 -5.56 17.68 8.74
C GLY A 21 -4.26 17.14 8.12
N ARG A 22 -3.56 16.25 8.81
CA ARG A 22 -2.36 15.55 8.32
C ARG A 22 -2.75 14.23 7.66
N GLN A 23 -2.01 13.83 6.63
CA GLN A 23 -2.20 12.55 5.96
C GLN A 23 -1.65 11.35 6.75
N ILE A 24 -0.76 11.56 7.72
CA ILE A 24 -0.08 10.51 8.50
C ILE A 24 -0.20 10.84 10.00
N CYS A 25 -0.52 9.85 10.84
CA CYS A 25 -0.64 10.03 12.29
C CYS A 25 0.74 10.12 12.96
N ARG A 26 0.81 10.75 14.14
CA ARG A 26 2.07 10.92 14.88
C ARG A 26 2.73 9.60 15.29
N ASP A 27 1.95 8.54 15.50
CA ASP A 27 2.51 7.21 15.78
C ASP A 27 3.25 6.64 14.57
N CYS A 28 2.64 6.70 13.38
CA CYS A 28 3.30 6.35 12.13
C CYS A 28 4.47 7.29 11.79
N GLU A 29 4.37 8.57 12.17
CA GLU A 29 5.45 9.55 12.01
C GLU A 29 6.64 9.25 12.94
N GLN A 30 6.39 8.77 14.17
CA GLN A 30 7.42 8.46 15.17
C GLN A 30 8.00 7.04 15.05
N GLY A 31 7.34 6.11 14.35
CA GLY A 31 7.84 4.76 14.05
C GLY A 31 9.04 4.71 13.07
N ILE A 32 9.65 5.85 12.73
CA ILE A 32 10.83 5.96 11.86
C ILE A 32 12.15 5.74 12.67
N GLU A 33 12.09 5.15 13.86
CA GLU A 33 13.29 4.65 14.56
C GLU A 33 13.70 3.24 14.03
N LYS A 34 14.22 3.24 12.80
CA LYS A 34 15.26 2.32 12.25
C LYS A 34 15.31 2.49 10.73
N GLY A 35 15.69 3.70 10.32
CA GLY A 35 16.55 3.87 9.16
C GLY A 35 15.95 3.63 7.77
N LYS A 36 14.86 4.32 7.40
CA LYS A 36 14.74 5.00 6.09
C LYS A 36 13.49 5.88 5.99
N PRO A 37 13.61 7.18 5.67
CA PRO A 37 12.52 7.93 5.05
C PRO A 37 12.98 8.51 3.72
N VAL A 38 12.71 7.83 2.61
CA VAL A 38 12.75 8.44 1.26
C VAL A 38 11.71 7.74 0.41
N LYS A 39 10.47 8.27 0.37
CA LYS A 39 9.32 7.71 -0.37
C LYS A 39 9.11 6.21 -0.07
N ALA A 40 8.34 5.88 0.97
CA ALA A 40 7.91 4.50 1.16
C ALA A 40 7.10 4.10 -0.07
N SER A 41 7.70 3.31 -0.95
CA SER A 41 7.00 2.74 -2.11
C SER A 41 5.87 1.87 -1.61
N LEU A 42 4.87 1.64 -2.46
CA LEU A 42 3.72 0.80 -2.10
C LEU A 42 4.18 -0.58 -1.55
N LEU A 43 5.29 -1.11 -2.06
CA LEU A 43 5.93 -2.33 -1.57
C LEU A 43 6.42 -2.26 -0.11
N ASP A 44 6.99 -1.14 0.32
CA ASP A 44 7.44 -0.93 1.72
C ASP A 44 6.23 -0.91 2.68
N LEU A 45 5.13 -0.28 2.26
CA LEU A 45 3.89 -0.29 3.04
C LEU A 45 3.33 -1.71 3.15
N MET A 46 3.39 -2.50 2.08
CA MET A 46 2.98 -3.90 2.10
C MET A 46 3.85 -4.75 3.03
N SER A 47 5.18 -4.59 3.02
CA SER A 47 6.06 -5.37 3.91
C SER A 47 5.80 -5.04 5.37
N ILE A 48 5.62 -3.76 5.72
CA ILE A 48 5.27 -3.33 7.07
C ILE A 48 3.93 -3.96 7.48
N GLN A 49 2.93 -3.95 6.60
CA GLN A 49 1.58 -4.42 6.91
C GLN A 49 1.48 -5.95 7.02
N MET A 50 2.37 -6.68 6.34
CA MET A 50 2.52 -8.14 6.46
C MET A 50 3.48 -8.56 7.59
N GLY A 51 4.15 -7.60 8.24
CA GLY A 51 5.17 -7.88 9.25
C GLY A 51 6.42 -8.57 8.67
N CYS A 52 6.75 -8.28 7.41
CA CYS A 52 7.97 -8.77 6.78
C CYS A 52 9.13 -7.81 7.07
N ASP A 53 10.24 -8.34 7.61
CA ASP A 53 11.46 -7.57 7.83
C ASP A 53 12.11 -7.07 6.52
N TYR A 54 11.91 -7.76 5.40
CA TYR A 54 12.47 -7.38 4.09
C TYR A 54 11.44 -7.45 2.96
N LEU A 55 11.59 -6.55 1.96
CA LEU A 55 10.78 -6.57 0.73
C LEU A 55 10.89 -7.89 -0.03
N SER A 56 12.06 -8.54 0.02
CA SER A 56 12.29 -9.82 -0.62
C SER A 56 11.36 -10.92 -0.08
N ASP A 57 11.00 -10.87 1.21
CA ASP A 57 10.08 -11.84 1.82
C ASP A 57 8.67 -11.77 1.23
N LEU A 58 8.25 -10.61 0.70
CA LEU A 58 6.96 -10.48 0.00
C LEU A 58 6.87 -11.43 -1.21
N ARG A 59 8.00 -11.74 -1.86
CA ARG A 59 8.04 -12.69 -2.99
C ARG A 59 7.96 -14.15 -2.53
N PHE A 60 8.35 -14.44 -1.30
CA PHE A 60 8.36 -15.78 -0.72
C PHE A 60 7.14 -16.07 0.17
N LEU A 61 6.13 -15.20 0.18
CA LEU A 61 4.90 -15.42 0.93
C LEU A 61 4.17 -16.68 0.47
N ASP A 62 3.72 -17.48 1.44
CA ASP A 62 2.79 -18.59 1.24
C ASP A 62 1.44 -18.10 0.66
N HIS A 63 0.71 -19.02 0.03
CA HIS A 63 -0.61 -18.75 -0.57
C HIS A 63 -1.58 -18.04 0.40
N ALA A 64 -1.61 -18.45 1.67
CA ALA A 64 -2.46 -17.82 2.68
C ALA A 64 -2.08 -16.36 2.95
N ARG A 65 -0.78 -16.06 3.04
CA ARG A 65 -0.27 -14.69 3.23
C ARG A 65 -0.46 -13.83 1.99
N ARG A 66 -0.36 -14.40 0.79
CA ARG A 66 -0.70 -13.71 -0.46
C ARG A 66 -2.17 -13.34 -0.55
N ALA A 67 -3.07 -14.24 -0.15
CA ALA A 67 -4.49 -13.96 -0.08
C ALA A 67 -4.80 -12.84 0.94
N GLU A 68 -4.16 -12.87 2.11
CA GLU A 68 -4.28 -11.79 3.10
C GLU A 68 -3.78 -10.44 2.55
N LEU A 69 -2.64 -10.43 1.86
CA LEU A 69 -2.12 -9.24 1.18
C LEU A 69 -3.11 -8.72 0.13
N ALA A 70 -3.69 -9.62 -0.68
CA ALA A 70 -4.66 -9.26 -1.70
C ALA A 70 -5.93 -8.62 -1.10
N GLU A 71 -6.42 -9.13 0.02
CA GLU A 71 -7.58 -8.56 0.74
C GLU A 71 -7.26 -7.16 1.30
N LYS A 72 -6.08 -7.02 1.93
CA LYS A 72 -5.59 -5.72 2.43
C LYS A 72 -5.48 -4.68 1.31
N LEU A 73 -4.94 -5.08 0.16
CA LEU A 73 -4.89 -4.23 -1.04
C LEU A 73 -6.27 -3.88 -1.55
N GLY A 74 -7.23 -4.80 -1.48
CA GLY A 74 -8.64 -4.57 -1.78
C GLY A 74 -9.22 -3.39 -0.98
N ASN A 75 -8.85 -3.26 0.29
CA ASN A 75 -9.29 -2.18 1.17
C ASN A 75 -8.54 -0.85 0.97
N LEU A 76 -7.31 -0.87 0.43
CA LEU A 76 -6.53 0.34 0.16
C LEU A 76 -7.09 1.13 -1.04
N PRO A 77 -7.37 2.44 -0.94
CA PRO A 77 -7.84 3.20 -2.09
C PRO A 77 -6.74 3.29 -3.15
N ALA A 78 -7.07 3.05 -4.42
CA ALA A 78 -6.07 3.10 -5.50
C ALA A 78 -5.44 4.51 -5.68
N ARG A 79 -6.08 5.55 -5.14
CA ARG A 79 -5.63 6.95 -5.14
C ARG A 79 -4.53 7.26 -4.13
N ASP A 80 -4.26 6.37 -3.18
CA ASP A 80 -3.27 6.58 -2.11
C ASP A 80 -1.83 6.28 -2.56
N ALA A 81 -1.65 5.63 -3.71
CA ALA A 81 -0.36 5.41 -4.33
C ALA A 81 -0.39 5.79 -5.81
N ASP A 82 0.73 6.30 -6.31
CA ASP A 82 0.89 6.66 -7.72
C ASP A 82 0.72 5.42 -8.62
N LEU A 83 0.26 5.65 -9.85
CA LEU A 83 0.18 4.60 -10.88
C LEU A 83 1.52 3.86 -11.05
N HIS A 84 2.62 4.60 -10.94
CA HIS A 84 3.96 4.04 -11.05
C HIS A 84 4.24 3.03 -9.93
N ASP A 85 3.92 3.36 -8.67
CA ASP A 85 4.08 2.46 -7.53
C ASP A 85 3.22 1.19 -7.66
N TRP A 86 1.99 1.31 -8.15
CA TRP A 86 1.15 0.13 -8.40
C TRP A 86 1.72 -0.77 -9.51
N ASN A 87 2.22 -0.18 -10.60
CA ASN A 87 2.83 -0.93 -11.69
C ASN A 87 4.15 -1.58 -11.26
N ASP A 88 4.95 -0.89 -10.45
CA ASP A 88 6.19 -1.42 -9.87
C ASP A 88 5.90 -2.60 -8.94
N ALA A 89 4.91 -2.46 -8.04
CA ALA A 89 4.49 -3.53 -7.15
C ALA A 89 3.92 -4.73 -7.92
N LEU A 90 3.13 -4.49 -8.97
CA LEU A 90 2.62 -5.52 -9.88
C LEU A 90 3.77 -6.31 -10.50
N HIS A 91 4.71 -5.61 -11.13
CA HIS A 91 5.88 -6.23 -11.73
C HIS A 91 6.70 -7.02 -10.70
N TYR A 92 6.93 -6.45 -9.52
CA TYR A 92 7.78 -7.05 -8.49
C TYR A 92 7.19 -8.34 -7.88
N LEU A 93 5.87 -8.37 -7.65
CA LEU A 93 5.17 -9.47 -6.96
C LEU A 93 4.65 -10.54 -7.91
N THR A 94 4.16 -10.14 -9.09
CA THR A 94 3.55 -11.06 -10.06
C THR A 94 4.46 -11.38 -11.25
N GLY A 95 5.50 -10.57 -11.48
CA GLY A 95 6.34 -10.65 -12.67
C GLY A 95 5.65 -10.11 -13.95
N ASP A 96 4.44 -9.54 -13.86
CA ASP A 96 3.75 -8.96 -15.02
C ASP A 96 4.42 -7.64 -15.42
N ASP A 97 5.12 -7.64 -16.55
CA ASP A 97 5.82 -6.47 -17.11
C ASP A 97 4.89 -5.50 -17.84
N ARG A 98 3.56 -5.73 -17.78
CA ARG A 98 2.58 -4.90 -18.50
C ARG A 98 2.12 -3.77 -17.59
N PRO A 99 2.62 -2.53 -17.76
CA PRO A 99 2.10 -1.40 -17.00
C PRO A 99 0.64 -1.17 -17.38
N ARG A 100 -0.20 -0.93 -16.37
CA ARG A 100 -1.60 -0.54 -16.59
C ARG A 100 -1.71 0.97 -16.78
N ALA A 101 -2.79 1.37 -17.44
CA ALA A 101 -3.08 2.77 -17.72
C ALA A 101 -3.65 3.52 -16.50
N THR A 102 -4.21 2.81 -15.52
CA THR A 102 -4.80 3.40 -14.31
C THR A 102 -4.46 2.60 -13.06
N ALA A 103 -4.41 3.28 -11.91
CA ALA A 103 -4.04 2.68 -10.63
C ALA A 103 -5.03 1.58 -10.21
N GLU A 104 -6.32 1.78 -10.51
CA GLU A 104 -7.36 0.78 -10.26
C GLU A 104 -7.16 -0.52 -11.06
N GLN A 105 -6.74 -0.41 -12.33
CA GLN A 105 -6.43 -1.57 -13.15
C GLN A 105 -5.18 -2.29 -12.65
N ALA A 106 -4.14 -1.54 -12.27
CA ALA A 106 -2.92 -2.10 -11.70
C ALA A 106 -3.22 -2.86 -10.39
N LYS A 107 -3.96 -2.23 -9.47
CA LYS A 107 -4.45 -2.84 -8.23
C LYS A 107 -5.25 -4.11 -8.48
N SER A 108 -6.25 -4.06 -9.34
CA SER A 108 -7.13 -5.22 -9.61
C SER A 108 -6.34 -6.38 -10.20
N THR A 109 -5.40 -6.08 -11.10
CA THR A 109 -4.49 -7.10 -11.67
C THR A 109 -3.58 -7.68 -10.60
N LEU A 110 -3.01 -6.83 -9.73
CA LEU A 110 -2.12 -7.26 -8.67
C LEU A 110 -2.82 -8.21 -7.70
N ILE A 111 -4.03 -7.84 -7.25
CA ILE A 111 -4.89 -8.69 -6.40
C ILE A 111 -5.16 -10.03 -7.08
N ALA A 112 -5.59 -10.00 -8.36
CA ALA A 112 -5.85 -11.22 -9.11
C ALA A 112 -4.60 -12.12 -9.19
N GLY A 113 -3.43 -11.54 -9.49
CA GLY A 113 -2.15 -12.26 -9.56
C GLY A 113 -1.73 -12.86 -8.22
N LEU A 114 -1.99 -12.18 -7.11
CA LEU A 114 -1.71 -12.71 -5.77
C LEU A 114 -2.64 -13.88 -5.38
N THR A 115 -3.88 -13.89 -5.88
CA THR A 115 -4.86 -14.96 -5.60
C THR A 115 -4.85 -16.13 -6.58
N ALA A 116 -4.24 -15.96 -7.77
CA ALA A 116 -4.24 -16.96 -8.84
C ALA A 116 -3.15 -18.03 -8.71
N HIS A 117 -2.15 -17.78 -7.85
CA HIS A 117 -1.08 -18.74 -7.53
C HIS A 117 -1.45 -19.48 -6.27
#